data_AF-A0A0C5E4G5-F1
#
_entry.id   AF-A0A0C5E4G5-F1
#
_cell.length_a   1.000
_cell.length_b   1.000
_cell.length_c   1.000
_cell.angle_alpha   90.00
_cell.angle_beta   90.00
_cell.angle_gamma   90.00
#
_symmetry.space_group_name_H-M   'P 1'
#
loop_
_entity.id
_entity.type
_entity.pdbx_description
1 polymer ?
#
loop_
_entity_poly.entity_id
_entity_poly.type
_entity_poly.pdbx_seq_one_letter_code
_entity_poly.pdbx_strand_id
1 'polypeptide(L)' 'MTPHEFIEKNVHDELRKLKFKESVCFIVSRDAVDYYRQRSMFSKSVVLDVLAWSKKRAKELSR' A
#
# COMPACT_ATOMS: atom_id res chain seq x y z
N MET A 1 12.10 -3.16 12.69
CA MET A 1 11.02 -2.91 11.71
C MET A 1 10.47 -1.52 11.96
N THR A 2 10.71 -0.59 11.04
CA THR A 2 10.18 0.78 11.08
C THR A 2 8.73 0.81 10.58
N PRO A 3 7.95 1.88 10.84
CA PRO A 3 6.60 2.03 10.28
C PRO A 3 6.58 1.95 8.74
N HIS A 4 7.62 2.46 8.07
CA HIS A 4 7.77 2.41 6.62
C HIS A 4 7.94 0.96 6.12
N GLU A 5 8.87 0.21 6.73
CA GLU A 5 9.08 -1.21 6.39
C GLU A 5 7.84 -2.05 6.68
N PHE A 6 7.11 -1.73 7.76
CA PHE A 6 5.85 -2.39 8.09
C PHE A 6 4.79 -2.12 7.02
N ILE A 7 4.61 -0.87 6.58
CA ILE A 7 3.64 -0.51 5.55
C ILE A 7 3.99 -1.19 4.23
N GLU A 8 5.24 -1.07 3.79
CA GLU A 8 5.70 -1.62 2.52
C GLU A 8 5.48 -3.14 2.49
N LYS A 9 5.87 -3.85 3.54
CA LYS A 9 5.68 -5.31 3.66
C LYS A 9 4.20 -5.70 3.66
N ASN A 10 3.36 -5.06 4.48
CA ASN A 10 1.94 -5.41 4.55
C ASN A 10 1.20 -5.12 3.25
N VAL A 11 1.49 -3.99 2.60
CA VAL A 11 0.88 -3.65 1.30
C VAL A 11 1.30 -4.65 0.24
N HIS A 12 2.59 -4.98 0.16
CA HIS A 12 3.10 -5.97 -0.79
C HIS A 12 2.45 -7.34 -0.60
N ASP A 13 2.46 -7.86 0.64
CA ASP A 13 1.88 -9.16 0.98
C ASP A 13 0.37 -9.20 0.69
N GLU A 14 -0.37 -8.14 1.02
CA GLU A 14 -1.81 -8.05 0.74
C GLU A 14 -2.12 -8.01 -0.75
N LEU A 15 -1.35 -7.25 -1.55
CA LEU A 15 -1.54 -7.21 -3.00
C LEU A 15 -1.17 -8.54 -3.67
N ARG A 16 -0.13 -9.21 -3.17
CA ARG A 16 0.24 -10.55 -3.65
C ARG A 16 -0.85 -11.58 -3.33
N LYS A 17 -1.48 -11.53 -2.16
CA LYS A 17 -2.65 -12.37 -1.82
C LYS A 17 -3.81 -12.15 -2.79
N LEU A 18 -4.01 -10.91 -3.24
CA LEU A 18 -5.00 -10.53 -4.25
C LEU A 18 -4.60 -10.85 -5.70
N LYS A 19 -3.47 -11.56 -5.90
CA LYS A 19 -2.98 -12.03 -7.20
C LYS A 19 -2.64 -10.91 -8.20
N PHE A 20 -2.29 -9.72 -7.71
CA PHE A 20 -1.68 -8.70 -8.56
C PHE A 20 -0.30 -9.14 -9.06
N LYS A 21 0.12 -8.62 -10.22
CA LYS A 21 1.46 -8.86 -10.76
C LYS A 21 2.51 -8.34 -9.78
N GLU A 22 3.61 -9.07 -9.63
CA GLU A 22 4.69 -8.71 -8.69
C GLU A 22 5.23 -7.29 -8.93
N SER A 23 5.34 -6.86 -10.19
CA SER A 23 5.73 -5.49 -10.53
C SER A 23 4.78 -4.42 -10.00
N VAL A 24 3.47 -4.67 -10.03
CA VAL A 24 2.45 -3.78 -9.47
C VAL A 24 2.55 -3.79 -7.95
N CYS A 25 2.73 -4.95 -7.31
CA CYS A 25 2.92 -5.04 -5.87
C CYS A 25 4.10 -4.20 -5.39
N PHE A 26 5.25 -4.29 -6.06
CA PHE A 26 6.45 -3.50 -5.73
C PHE A 26 6.27 -1.99 -5.93
N ILE A 27 5.63 -1.56 -7.02
CA ILE A 27 5.39 -0.13 -7.27
C ILE A 27 4.47 0.43 -6.20
N VAL A 28 3.34 -0.25 -5.96
CA VAL A 28 2.31 0.23 -5.04
C VAL A 28 2.78 0.19 -3.58
N SER A 29 3.60 -0.79 -3.19
CA SER A 29 4.14 -0.84 -1.82
C SER A 29 5.07 0.34 -1.52
N ARG A 30 5.83 0.82 -2.52
CA ARG A 30 6.65 2.03 -2.40
C ARG A 30 5.79 3.28 -2.39
N ASP A 31 4.83 3.41 -3.31
CA ASP A 31 3.94 4.57 -3.35
C ASP A 31 3.11 4.69 -2.04
N ALA A 32 2.77 3.57 -1.40
CA ALA A 32 2.03 3.53 -0.14
C ALA A 32 2.79 4.15 1.03
N VAL A 33 4.12 4.04 1.03
CA VAL A 33 4.99 4.71 2.01
C VAL A 33 4.94 6.22 1.81
N ASP A 34 4.96 6.70 0.57
CA ASP A 34 4.86 8.13 0.28
C ASP A 34 3.46 8.68 0.59
N TYR A 35 2.41 7.91 0.28
CA TYR A 35 1.03 8.22 0.70
C TYR A 35 0.91 8.35 2.22
N TYR A 36 1.55 7.44 2.97
CA TYR A 36 1.59 7.51 4.43
C TYR A 36 2.29 8.79 4.93
N ARG A 37 3.42 9.16 4.33
CA ARG A 37 4.19 10.36 4.70
C ARG A 37 3.45 11.66 4.43
N GLN A 38 2.67 11.72 3.34
CA GLN A 38 1.95 12.93 2.94
C GLN A 38 0.70 13.19 3.77
N ARG A 39 0.16 12.18 4.47
CA ARG A 39 -1.02 12.34 5.31
C ARG A 39 -0.67 12.76 6.73
N SER A 40 -1.27 13.87 7.17
CA SER A 40 -1.16 14.40 8.53
C SER A 40 -2.20 13.80 9.50
N MET A 41 -3.30 13.25 9.01
CA MET A 41 -4.35 12.63 9.83
C MET A 41 -4.92 11.36 9.18
N PHE A 42 -5.16 10.34 10.01
CA PHE A 42 -5.84 9.11 9.65
C PHE A 42 -7.08 8.95 10.54
N SER A 43 -8.24 8.72 9.92
CA SER A 43 -9.54 8.84 10.61
C SER A 43 -9.82 7.74 11.64
N LYS A 44 -9.28 6.53 11.46
CA LYS A 44 -9.50 5.38 12.36
C LYS A 44 -8.30 4.44 12.48
N SER A 45 -7.68 4.09 11.36
CA SER A 45 -6.48 3.25 11.33
C SER A 45 -5.64 3.58 10.12
N VAL A 46 -4.37 3.93 10.36
CA VAL A 46 -3.38 4.20 9.32
C VAL A 46 -3.29 3.04 8.33
N VAL A 47 -3.21 1.82 8.86
CA VAL A 47 -2.99 0.60 8.06
C VAL A 47 -4.18 0.33 7.14
N LEU A 48 -5.40 0.45 7.65
CA LEU A 48 -6.60 0.22 6.85
C LEU A 48 -6.75 1.26 5.72
N ASP A 49 -6.44 2.53 6.02
CA ASP A 49 -6.50 3.60 5.03
C ASP A 49 -5.45 3.41 3.93
N VAL A 50 -4.20 3.12 4.31
CA VAL A 50 -3.10 2.84 3.38
C VAL A 50 -3.41 1.60 2.52
N LEU A 51 -3.96 0.53 3.10
CA LEU A 51 -4.35 -0.67 2.35
C LEU A 51 -5.50 -0.39 1.37
N ALA A 52 -6.51 0.38 1.78
CA ALA A 52 -7.63 0.75 0.90
C ALA A 52 -7.15 1.57 -0.29
N TRP A 53 -6.29 2.56 -0.04
CA TRP A 53 -5.65 3.36 -1.08
C TRP A 53 -4.80 2.48 -2.01
N SER A 54 -3.97 1.60 -1.45
CA SER A 54 -3.10 0.70 -2.22
C SER A 54 -3.88 -0.23 -3.14
N LYS A 55 -4.98 -0.81 -2.66
CA LYS A 55 -5.86 -1.67 -3.49
C LYS A 55 -6.48 -0.91 -4.65
N LYS A 56 -6.84 0.36 -4.46
CA LYS A 56 -7.34 1.22 -5.55
C LYS A 56 -6.25 1.49 -6.57
N ARG A 57 -5.06 1.89 -6.12
CA ARG A 57 -3.90 2.17 -6.99
C ARG A 57 -3.46 0.95 -7.80
N ALA A 58 -3.41 -0.23 -7.18
CA ALA A 58 -3.06 -1.47 -7.87
C ALA A 58 -4.03 -1.82 -9.00
N LYS A 59 -5.33 -1.59 -8.80
CA LYS A 59 -6.36 -1.78 -9.84
C LYS A 59 -6.18 -0.82 -11.00
N GLU A 60 -5.83 0.44 -10.74
CA GLU A 60 -5.58 1.44 -11.78
C GLU A 60 -4.37 1.08 -12.66
N LEU A 61 -3.29 0.58 -12.04
CA LEU A 61 -2.06 0.15 -12.74
C LEU A 61 -2.19 -1.21 -13.45
N SER A 62 -3.23 -1.97 -13.15
CA SER A 62 -3.48 -3.30 -13.75
C SER A 62 -4.51 -3.28 -14.88
N ARG A 63 -5.04 -2.09 -15.20
CA ARG A 63 -5.84 -1.86 -16.42
C ARG A 63 -4.91 -1.73 -17.63
#